data_AF-A0A6N6L6U1-F1
#
_entry.id   AF-A0A6N6L6U1-F1
#
_cell.length_a   1.000
_cell.length_b   1.000
_cell.length_c   1.000
_cell.angle_alpha   90.00
_cell.angle_beta   90.00
_cell.angle_gamma   90.00
#
_symmetry.space_group_name_H-M   'P 1'
#
loop_
_entity.id
_entity.type
_entity.pdbx_description
1 polymer ?
#
loop_
_entity_poly.entity_id
_entity_poly.type
_entity_poly.pdbx_seq_one_letter_code
_entity_poly.pdbx_strand_id
1 'polypeptide(L)'
;MPSKQAIADIIWAYRKKIGANNGPLPLRELAVALNEQLNSIGGHISHQSLSNWENQVHVPSSLTIMQLIQLANQVGLGWQVDFAQDLLAILKPRQFSPATSIGKKALKQLHKRTHNPRASKPPSRKPPSSPGAGG
;
A
#
# COMPACT_ATOMS: atom_id res chain seq x y z
N MET A 1 -11.16 7.16 1.28
CA MET A 1 -10.22 8.24 1.64
C MET A 1 -9.04 8.19 0.67
N PRO A 2 -8.60 9.32 0.10
CA PRO A 2 -7.51 9.36 -0.88
C PRO A 2 -6.22 8.65 -0.43
N SER A 3 -5.86 8.76 0.86
CA SER A 3 -4.69 8.11 1.46
C SER A 3 -4.79 6.58 1.46
N LYS A 4 -5.96 6.01 1.81
CA LYS A 4 -6.20 4.56 1.77
C LYS A 4 -5.97 3.98 0.37
N GLN A 5 -6.47 4.65 -0.66
CA GLN A 5 -6.25 4.23 -2.05
C GLN A 5 -4.77 4.31 -2.43
N ALA A 6 -4.07 5.39 -2.07
CA ALA A 6 -2.65 5.53 -2.38
C ALA A 6 -1.78 4.46 -1.68
N ILE A 7 -2.12 4.08 -0.44
CA ILE A 7 -1.49 2.96 0.27
C ILE A 7 -1.73 1.65 -0.47
N ALA A 8 -2.97 1.36 -0.87
CA ALA A 8 -3.31 0.17 -1.64
C ALA A 8 -2.56 0.13 -2.99
N ASP A 9 -2.48 1.27 -3.69
CA ASP A 9 -1.76 1.42 -4.95
C ASP A 9 -0.25 1.07 -4.78
N ILE A 10 0.37 1.49 -3.67
CA ILE A 10 1.76 1.16 -3.33
C ILE A 10 1.91 -0.34 -3.07
N ILE A 11 1.09 -0.92 -2.19
CA ILE A 11 1.18 -2.35 -1.83
C ILE A 11 1.08 -3.22 -3.09
N TRP A 12 0.07 -2.97 -3.92
CA TRP A 12 -0.12 -3.73 -5.15
C TRP A 12 1.05 -3.58 -6.13
N ALA A 13 1.61 -2.38 -6.25
CA ALA A 13 2.75 -2.13 -7.13
C ALA A 13 4.02 -2.85 -6.66
N TYR A 14 4.30 -2.88 -5.35
CA TYR A 14 5.42 -3.65 -4.82
C TYR A 14 5.21 -5.16 -4.97
N ARG A 15 4.00 -5.67 -4.73
CA ARG A 15 3.67 -7.08 -4.99
C ARG A 15 3.97 -7.46 -6.44
N LYS A 16 3.59 -6.61 -7.40
CA LYS A 16 3.90 -6.82 -8.82
C LYS A 16 5.38 -6.70 -9.15
N LYS A 17 6.09 -5.73 -8.55
CA LYS A 17 7.53 -5.55 -8.77
C LYS A 17 8.32 -6.77 -8.31
N ILE A 18 7.93 -7.37 -7.18
CA ILE A 18 8.68 -8.48 -6.55
C ILE A 18 8.27 -9.83 -7.12
N GLY A 19 6.97 -10.06 -7.37
CA GLY A 19 6.44 -11.36 -7.79
C GLY A 19 6.74 -11.78 -9.24
N ALA A 20 7.71 -11.15 -9.91
CA ALA A 20 8.13 -11.30 -11.31
C ALA A 20 7.59 -12.54 -12.09
N ASN A 21 7.13 -12.31 -13.33
CA ASN A 21 6.63 -13.30 -14.31
C ASN A 21 5.40 -14.14 -13.92
N ASN A 22 5.13 -14.37 -12.63
CA ASN A 22 4.02 -15.18 -12.15
C ASN A 22 2.85 -14.36 -11.58
N GLY A 23 2.95 -13.02 -11.63
CA GLY A 23 1.93 -12.10 -11.15
C GLY A 23 2.32 -11.39 -9.84
N PRO A 24 1.37 -10.74 -9.15
CA PRO A 24 1.64 -10.08 -7.88
C PRO A 24 1.96 -11.10 -6.78
N LEU A 25 3.07 -10.92 -6.07
CA LEU A 25 3.47 -11.72 -4.91
C LEU A 25 2.31 -11.87 -3.91
N PRO A 26 2.00 -13.05 -3.36
CA PRO A 26 0.98 -13.20 -2.32
C PRO A 26 1.25 -12.30 -1.10
N LEU A 27 0.19 -11.75 -0.48
CA LEU A 27 0.35 -10.87 0.69
C LEU A 27 1.05 -11.55 1.87
N ARG A 28 0.87 -12.87 2.02
CA ARG A 28 1.57 -13.66 3.04
C ARG A 28 3.07 -13.67 2.82
N GLU A 29 3.51 -13.87 1.58
CA GLU A 29 4.93 -13.85 1.22
C GLU A 29 5.51 -12.44 1.30
N LEU A 30 4.74 -11.41 0.92
CA LEU A 30 5.14 -10.02 1.13
C LEU A 30 5.38 -9.71 2.61
N ALA A 31 4.49 -10.17 3.49
CA ALA A 31 4.65 -9.99 4.93
C ALA A 31 5.91 -10.69 5.45
N VAL A 32 6.17 -11.94 5.03
CA VAL A 32 7.38 -12.68 5.38
C VAL A 32 8.62 -11.88 4.98
N ALA A 33 8.70 -11.45 3.73
CA ALA A 33 9.87 -10.74 3.20
C ALA A 33 10.07 -9.33 3.79
N LEU A 34 8.99 -8.65 4.23
CA LEU A 34 9.10 -7.42 5.03
C LEU A 34 9.62 -7.71 6.45
N ASN A 35 9.13 -8.79 7.06
CA ASN A 35 9.48 -9.14 8.43
C ASN A 35 10.93 -9.64 8.57
N GLU A 36 11.56 -10.15 7.52
CA GLU A 36 13.00 -10.45 7.50
C GLU A 36 13.84 -9.25 7.97
N GLN A 37 13.47 -8.03 7.58
CA GLN A 37 14.14 -6.81 8.01
C GLN A 37 13.54 -6.25 9.30
N LEU A 38 12.22 -6.23 9.44
CA LEU A 38 11.55 -5.67 10.62
C LEU A 38 11.88 -6.42 11.92
N ASN A 39 12.11 -7.74 11.86
CA ASN A 39 12.43 -8.53 13.04
C ASN A 39 13.74 -8.05 13.71
N SER A 40 14.70 -7.53 12.95
CA SER A 40 15.96 -6.97 13.47
C SER A 40 15.76 -5.76 14.39
N ILE A 41 14.62 -5.08 14.26
CA ILE A 41 14.25 -3.90 15.06
C ILE A 41 13.05 -4.18 15.98
N GLY A 42 12.74 -5.46 16.22
CA GLY A 42 11.58 -5.86 17.02
C GLY A 42 10.22 -5.48 16.40
N GLY A 43 10.22 -5.15 15.10
CA GLY A 43 9.02 -4.83 14.34
C GLY A 43 8.38 -6.07 13.74
N HIS A 44 7.08 -5.99 13.48
CA HIS A 44 6.35 -7.07 12.80
C HIS A 44 5.10 -6.52 12.12
N ILE A 45 4.88 -6.91 10.86
CA ILE A 45 3.66 -6.63 10.10
C ILE A 45 3.03 -7.96 9.70
N SER A 46 1.78 -8.19 10.14
CA SER A 46 1.04 -9.39 9.73
C SER A 46 0.52 -9.27 8.31
N HIS A 47 0.35 -10.41 7.63
CA HIS A 47 -0.30 -10.45 6.31
C HIS A 47 -1.74 -9.89 6.36
N GLN A 48 -2.44 -10.04 7.50
CA GLN A 48 -3.77 -9.49 7.69
C GLN A 48 -3.75 -7.95 7.69
N SER A 49 -2.73 -7.33 8.30
CA SER A 49 -2.55 -5.88 8.23
C SER A 49 -2.36 -5.42 6.79
N LEU A 50 -1.48 -6.08 6.01
CA LEU A 50 -1.28 -5.76 4.59
C LEU A 50 -2.58 -5.93 3.78
N SER A 51 -3.33 -7.00 4.02
CA SER A 51 -4.64 -7.24 3.40
C SER A 51 -5.63 -6.13 3.70
N ASN A 52 -5.71 -5.70 4.96
CA ASN A 52 -6.59 -4.63 5.37
C ASN A 52 -6.21 -3.29 4.74
N TRP A 53 -4.91 -3.03 4.55
CA TRP A 53 -4.42 -1.82 3.90
C TRP A 53 -4.70 -1.83 2.38
N GLU A 54 -4.43 -2.96 1.71
CA GLU A 54 -4.69 -3.13 0.28
C GLU A 54 -6.20 -3.05 -0.03
N ASN A 55 -7.04 -3.63 0.82
CA ASN A 55 -8.50 -3.56 0.71
C ASN A 55 -9.10 -2.26 1.26
N GLN A 56 -8.27 -1.29 1.66
CA GLN A 56 -8.70 0.03 2.14
C GLN A 56 -9.61 -0.02 3.38
N VAL A 57 -9.51 -1.08 4.18
CA VAL A 57 -10.25 -1.24 5.44
C VAL A 57 -9.72 -0.22 6.45
N HIS A 58 -8.42 -0.24 6.72
CA HIS A 58 -7.73 0.70 7.61
C HIS A 58 -6.37 1.11 7.06
N VAL A 59 -5.79 2.16 7.65
CA VAL A 59 -4.41 2.60 7.38
C VAL A 59 -3.45 2.04 8.45
N PRO A 60 -2.13 2.02 8.21
CA PRO A 60 -1.13 1.69 9.23
C PRO A 60 -1.35 2.46 10.54
N SER A 61 -1.21 1.76 11.67
CA SER A 61 -1.32 2.35 13.00
C SER A 61 -0.09 3.19 13.35
N SER A 62 -0.16 4.00 14.42
CA SER A 62 1.00 4.77 14.90
C SER A 62 2.21 3.89 15.23
N LEU A 63 1.98 2.71 15.84
CA LEU A 63 3.05 1.76 16.13
C LEU A 63 3.72 1.26 14.84
N THR A 64 2.91 0.88 13.85
CA THR A 64 3.42 0.48 12.54
C THR A 64 4.18 1.61 11.85
N ILE A 65 3.70 2.85 11.94
CA ILE A 65 4.40 4.01 11.38
C ILE A 65 5.79 4.16 12.02
N MET A 66 5.92 4.00 13.34
CA MET A 66 7.23 4.05 13.99
C MET A 66 8.16 2.94 13.50
N GLN A 67 7.65 1.71 13.34
CA GLN A 67 8.42 0.60 12.78
C GLN A 67 8.89 0.89 11.34
N LEU A 68 8.03 1.47 10.50
CA LEU A 68 8.38 1.88 9.15
C LEU A 68 9.44 2.99 9.13
N ILE A 69 9.37 3.96 10.05
CA ILE A 69 10.39 5.02 10.17
C ILE A 69 11.73 4.41 10.55
N GLN A 70 11.73 3.52 11.54
CA GLN A 70 12.96 2.84 11.98
C GLN A 70 13.55 2.00 10.85
N LEU A 71 12.73 1.25 10.12
CA LEU A 71 13.15 0.50 8.92
C LEU A 71 13.70 1.44 7.83
N ALA A 72 13.01 2.56 7.55
CA ALA A 72 13.42 3.54 6.56
C ALA A 72 14.75 4.24 6.88
N ASN A 73 15.12 4.29 8.17
CA ASN A 73 16.34 4.91 8.68
C ASN A 73 17.49 3.91 8.86
N GLN A 74 17.28 2.60 8.65
CA GLN A 74 18.37 1.64 8.70
C GLN A 74 19.40 1.92 7.60
N VAL A 75 20.68 1.76 7.93
CA VAL A 75 21.78 1.82 6.95
C VAL A 75 21.73 0.53 6.13
N GLY A 76 20.99 0.55 5.03
CA GLY A 76 20.77 -0.61 4.18
C GLY A 76 20.19 -0.25 2.82
N LEU A 77 20.37 -1.15 1.86
CA LEU A 77 19.76 -1.11 0.54
C LEU A 77 18.75 -2.23 0.45
N GLY A 78 17.56 -1.95 -0.07
CA GLY A 78 16.55 -2.99 -0.24
C GLY A 78 15.19 -2.41 -0.57
N TRP A 79 14.38 -3.20 -1.28
CA TRP A 79 13.03 -2.78 -1.65
C TRP A 79 12.14 -2.60 -0.42
N GLN A 80 12.45 -3.22 0.72
CA GLN A 80 11.71 -3.05 1.99
C GLN A 80 11.88 -1.63 2.54
N VAL A 81 13.09 -1.07 2.45
CA VAL A 81 13.39 0.32 2.84
C VAL A 81 12.66 1.27 1.89
N ASP A 82 12.74 1.03 0.59
CA ASP A 82 11.99 1.78 -0.43
C ASP A 82 10.48 1.76 -0.17
N PHE A 83 9.93 0.58 0.16
CA PHE A 83 8.52 0.37 0.47
C PHE A 83 8.10 1.18 1.70
N ALA A 84 8.90 1.15 2.77
CA ALA A 84 8.63 1.91 3.98
C ALA A 84 8.66 3.42 3.71
N GLN A 85 9.67 3.91 2.99
CA GLN A 85 9.78 5.32 2.61
C GLN A 85 8.60 5.78 1.72
N ASP A 86 8.22 4.98 0.71
CA ASP A 86 7.09 5.28 -0.15
C ASP A 86 5.75 5.32 0.63
N LEU A 87 5.54 4.40 1.57
CA LEU A 87 4.35 4.44 2.46
C LEU A 87 4.36 5.66 3.38
N LEU A 88 5.51 5.98 3.98
CA LEU A 88 5.65 7.14 4.86
C LEU A 88 5.42 8.45 4.10
N ALA A 89 5.82 8.54 2.83
CA ALA A 89 5.51 9.69 1.98
C ALA A 89 4.01 9.88 1.75
N ILE A 90 3.18 8.82 1.81
CA ILE A 90 1.72 8.94 1.76
C ILE A 90 1.12 9.28 3.13
N LEU A 91 1.64 8.67 4.19
CA LEU A 91 1.13 8.84 5.55
C LEU A 91 1.52 10.19 6.16
N LYS A 92 2.70 10.68 5.83
CA LYS A 92 3.34 11.89 6.35
C LYS A 92 4.05 12.67 5.22
N PRO A 93 3.31 13.16 4.21
CA PRO A 93 3.88 13.77 2.99
C PRO A 93 4.69 15.05 3.22
N ARG A 94 4.58 15.68 4.39
CA ARG A 94 5.39 16.85 4.77
C ARG A 94 6.75 16.49 5.36
N GLN A 95 6.92 15.25 5.82
CA GLN A 95 8.12 14.79 6.52
C GLN A 95 8.94 13.82 5.69
N PHE A 96 8.31 13.09 4.77
CA PHE A 96 8.95 12.05 3.97
C PHE A 96 8.75 12.30 2.49
N SER A 97 9.80 12.03 1.72
CA SER A 97 9.76 12.00 0.25
C SER A 97 9.73 10.55 -0.23
N PRO A 98 8.99 10.25 -1.31
CA PRO A 98 8.96 8.91 -1.86
C PRO A 98 10.32 8.52 -2.44
N ALA A 99 10.76 7.30 -2.15
CA ALA A 99 12.03 6.75 -2.61
C ALA A 99 11.98 6.41 -4.10
N THR A 100 10.83 5.88 -4.58
CA THR A 100 10.73 5.29 -5.91
C THR A 100 9.71 5.97 -6.81
N SER A 101 9.68 5.56 -8.08
CA SER A 101 8.62 5.95 -9.03
C SER A 101 7.23 5.46 -8.61
N ILE A 102 7.14 4.37 -7.83
CA ILE A 102 5.88 3.86 -7.26
C ILE A 102 5.33 4.90 -6.27
N GLY A 103 6.12 5.29 -5.27
CA GLY A 103 5.72 6.30 -4.29
C GLY A 103 5.43 7.66 -4.93
N LYS A 104 6.28 8.13 -5.87
CA LYS A 104 6.06 9.39 -6.61
C LYS A 104 4.71 9.41 -7.34
N LYS A 105 4.37 8.30 -8.01
CA LYS A 105 3.09 8.16 -8.72
C LYS A 105 1.91 8.14 -7.74
N ALA A 106 2.01 7.37 -6.65
CA ALA A 106 0.98 7.29 -5.62
C ALA A 106 0.72 8.65 -4.96
N LEU A 107 1.78 9.40 -4.63
CA LEU A 107 1.69 10.73 -4.03
C LEU A 107 1.07 11.76 -4.98
N LYS A 108 1.46 11.74 -6.27
CA LYS A 108 0.83 12.59 -7.29
C LYS A 108 -0.67 12.30 -7.42
N GLN A 109 -1.05 11.02 -7.41
CA GLN A 109 -2.46 10.62 -7.46
C GLN A 109 -3.22 11.01 -6.19
N LEU A 110 -2.60 10.89 -5.01
CA LEU A 110 -3.15 11.37 -3.75
C LEU A 110 -3.51 12.85 -3.85
N HIS A 111 -2.56 13.71 -4.25
CA HIS A 111 -2.80 15.14 -4.40
C HIS A 111 -3.93 15.42 -5.39
N LYS A 112 -3.92 14.76 -6.56
CA LYS A 112 -5.00 14.93 -7.55
C LYS A 112 -6.38 14.59 -6.99
N ARG A 113 -6.49 13.51 -6.22
CA ARG A 113 -7.76 13.05 -5.61
C ARG A 113 -8.23 13.99 -4.49
N THR A 114 -7.29 14.52 -3.70
CA THR A 114 -7.60 15.48 -2.63
C THR A 114 -8.09 16.82 -3.20
N HIS A 115 -7.53 17.28 -4.33
CA HIS A 115 -7.93 18.55 -4.96
C HIS A 115 -9.10 18.42 -5.95
N ASN A 116 -9.44 17.21 -6.42
CA ASN A 116 -10.58 16.98 -7.31
C ASN A 116 -11.39 15.72 -6.89
N PRO A 117 -12.28 15.83 -5.89
CA PRO A 117 -13.03 14.69 -5.35
C PRO A 117 -14.02 14.07 -6.35
N ARG A 118 -14.36 14.76 -7.46
CA ARG A 118 -15.27 14.24 -8.50
C ARG A 118 -14.65 13.15 -9.39
N ALA A 119 -13.32 13.03 -9.43
CA ALA A 119 -12.61 12.03 -10.23
C ALA A 119 -12.55 10.63 -9.58
N SER A 120 -13.12 10.45 -8.38
CA SER A 120 -12.99 9.23 -7.56
C SER A 120 -14.14 8.23 -7.70
N LYS A 121 -15.13 8.46 -8.59
CA LYS A 121 -16.19 7.46 -8.78
C LYS A 121 -15.57 6.17 -9.34
N PRO A 122 -15.64 5.04 -8.61
CA PRO A 122 -15.28 3.76 -9.20
C PRO A 122 -16.22 3.47 -10.37
N PRO A 123 -15.81 2.70 -11.38
CA PRO A 123 -16.73 2.24 -12.41
C PRO A 123 -17.88 1.51 -11.73
N SER A 124 -19.11 2.02 -11.92
CA SER A 124 -20.33 1.39 -11.44
C SER A 124 -20.36 -0.05 -11.97
N ARG A 125 -20.08 -1.03 -11.11
CA ARG A 125 -20.38 -2.42 -11.42
C ARG A 125 -21.90 -2.49 -11.57
N LYS A 126 -22.38 -2.64 -12.81
CA LYS A 126 -23.79 -2.96 -13.07
C LYS A 126 -24.14 -4.21 -12.25
N PRO A 127 -25.20 -4.21 -11.45
CA PRO A 127 -25.66 -5.43 -10.82
C PRO A 127 -26.05 -6.45 -11.90
N PRO A 128 -25.82 -7.75 -11.67
CA PRO A 128 -26.26 -8.79 -12.59
C PRO A 128 -27.78 -8.71 -12.73
N SER A 129 -28.25 -8.67 -13.97
CA SER A 129 -29.66 -8.74 -14.32
C SER A 129 -30.23 -10.05 -13.80
N SER A 130 -31.12 -10.00 -12.81
CA SER A 130 -31.89 -11.17 -12.39
C SER A 130 -32.72 -11.69 -13.56
N PRO A 131 -32.65 -12.97 -13.92
CA PRO A 131 -33.56 -13.56 -14.88
C PRO A 131 -34.96 -13.63 -14.26
N GLY A 132 -35.92 -13.02 -14.94
CA GLY A 132 -37.32 -12.99 -14.53
C GLY A 132 -37.91 -14.40 -14.41
N ALA A 133 -38.65 -14.61 -13.33
CA ALA A 133 -39.59 -15.72 -13.22
C ALA A 133 -40.74 -15.49 -14.22
N GLY A 134 -40.78 -16.30 -15.28
CA GLY A 134 -41.98 -16.52 -16.09
C GLY A 134 -42.86 -17.56 -15.41
N GLY A 135 -44.16 -17.28 -15.35
CA GLY A 135 -45.20 -18.13 -14.77
C GLY A 135 -45.74 -19.19 -15.74
#